data_AF-A0AAP7FPS0-F1
#
_entry.id   AF-A0AAP7FPS0-F1
#
_cell.length_a   1.000
_cell.length_b   1.000
_cell.length_c   1.000
_cell.angle_alpha   90.00
_cell.angle_beta   90.00
_cell.angle_gamma   90.00
#
_symmetry.space_group_name_H-M   'P 1'
#
loop_
_entity.id
_entity.type
_entity.pdbx_description
1 polymer ?
#
loop_
_entity_poly.entity_id
_entity_poly.type
_entity_poly.pdbx_seq_one_letter_code
_entity_poly.pdbx_strand_id
1 'polypeptide(L)' 'MIIQNTSSPLKSLYIVGGRLLMVLKSSEFGSMSPLALFEKYQDRFERVSFAYILYALDWLYITGCVELTKQGDISLCN' A
#
# COMPACT_ATOMS: atom_id res chain seq x y z
N MET A 1 -3.02 1.59 -15.21
CA MET A 1 -4.11 0.66 -15.59
C MET A 1 -5.03 0.52 -14.39
N ILE A 2 -6.26 1.08 -14.43
CA ILE A 2 -7.27 0.79 -13.40
C ILE A 2 -7.77 -0.61 -13.74
N ILE A 3 -7.21 -1.63 -13.10
CA ILE A 3 -7.61 -3.02 -13.32
C ILE A 3 -9.03 -3.17 -12.77
N GLN A 4 -10.04 -3.01 -13.63
CA GLN A 4 -11.42 -3.31 -13.29
C GLN A 4 -11.60 -4.82 -13.19
N ASN A 5 -11.22 -5.40 -12.05
CA ASN A 5 -11.61 -6.76 -11.73
C ASN A 5 -12.96 -6.72 -11.00
N THR A 6 -14.04 -6.54 -11.75
CA THR A 6 -15.42 -6.52 -11.24
C THR A 6 -15.81 -7.81 -10.51
N SER A 7 -15.03 -8.89 -10.67
CA SER A 7 -15.21 -10.15 -9.97
C SER A 7 -14.73 -10.16 -8.51
N SER A 8 -13.86 -9.22 -8.10
CA SER A 8 -13.36 -9.13 -6.71
C SER A 8 -13.10 -7.68 -6.30
N PRO A 9 -14.15 -6.95 -5.87
CA PRO A 9 -14.05 -5.53 -5.50
C PRO A 9 -12.97 -5.26 -4.45
N LEU A 10 -12.77 -6.20 -3.51
CA LEU A 10 -11.76 -6.12 -2.44
C LEU A 10 -10.32 -6.09 -2.95
N LYS A 11 -10.08 -6.53 -4.19
CA LYS A 11 -8.78 -6.45 -4.84
C LYS A 11 -8.62 -5.21 -5.71
N SER A 12 -9.56 -4.27 -5.71
CA SER A 12 -9.36 -3.00 -6.42
C SER A 12 -8.16 -2.24 -5.85
N LEU A 13 -7.43 -1.52 -6.71
CA LEU A 13 -6.27 -0.73 -6.29
C LEU A 13 -6.61 0.29 -5.18
N TYR A 14 -7.83 0.83 -5.19
CA TYR A 14 -8.30 1.76 -4.17
C TYR A 14 -8.44 1.09 -2.79
N ILE A 15 -9.02 -0.12 -2.75
CA ILE A 15 -9.18 -0.86 -1.49
C ILE A 15 -7.83 -1.36 -0.98
N VAL A 16 -6.97 -1.86 -1.87
CA VAL A 16 -5.60 -2.25 -1.53
C VAL A 16 -4.84 -1.04 -0.99
N GLY A 17 -4.89 0.10 -1.66
CA GLY A 17 -4.27 1.36 -1.21
C GLY A 17 -4.77 1.82 0.16
N GLY A 18 -6.09 1.86 0.37
CA GLY A 18 -6.67 2.21 1.67
C GLY A 18 -6.21 1.26 2.79
N ARG A 19 -6.10 -0.03 2.50
CA ARG A 19 -5.56 -1.03 3.45
C ARG A 19 -4.07 -0.84 3.73
N LEU A 20 -3.27 -0.46 2.74
CA LEU A 20 -1.87 -0.11 2.96
C LEU A 20 -1.72 1.08 3.90
N LEU A 21 -2.56 2.12 3.75
CA LEU A 21 -2.59 3.25 4.68
C LEU A 21 -2.95 2.81 6.11
N MET A 22 -3.88 1.86 6.27
CA MET A 22 -4.19 1.29 7.60
C MET A 22 -3.00 0.54 8.21
N VAL A 23 -2.26 -0.23 7.40
CA VAL A 23 -1.05 -0.93 7.87
C VAL A 23 0.01 0.08 8.28
N LEU A 24 0.30 1.08 7.44
CA LEU A 24 1.27 2.15 7.72
C LEU A 24 0.91 2.93 8.99
N LYS A 25 -0.36 3.30 9.17
CA LYS A 25 -0.83 4.01 10.37
C LYS A 25 -0.66 3.20 11.66
N SER A 26 -0.64 1.87 11.56
CA SER A 26 -0.37 0.98 12.70
C SER A 26 1.12 0.73 12.97
N SER A 27 2.01 1.33 12.17
CA SER A 27 3.46 1.26 12.39
C SER A 27 3.89 2.23 13.49
N GLU A 28 4.59 1.73 14.51
CA GLU A 28 5.14 2.59 15.58
C GLU A 28 6.23 3.54 15.08
N PHE A 29 6.93 3.17 13.99
CA PHE A 29 8.08 3.90 13.48
C PHE A 29 7.74 4.96 12.42
N GLY A 30 6.45 5.10 12.05
CA GLY A 30 5.99 6.11 11.07
C GLY A 30 6.41 5.87 9.61
N SER A 31 7.39 4.99 9.36
CA SER A 31 7.80 4.54 8.02
C SER A 31 8.02 3.02 7.98
N MET A 32 8.06 2.46 6.77
CA MET A 32 8.29 1.03 6.55
C MET A 32 8.81 0.75 5.13
N SER A 33 9.71 -0.23 4.99
CA SER A 33 10.13 -0.67 3.66
C SER A 33 8.95 -1.26 2.87
N PRO A 34 8.94 -1.16 1.53
CA PRO A 34 7.88 -1.74 0.70
C PRO A 34 7.68 -3.25 0.93
N LEU A 35 8.76 -3.98 1.20
CA LEU A 35 8.71 -5.41 1.47
C LEU A 35 8.03 -5.71 2.82
N ALA A 36 8.44 -5.03 3.90
CA ALA A 36 7.80 -5.22 5.20
C ALA A 36 6.33 -4.78 5.18
N LEU A 37 6.00 -3.75 4.41
CA LEU A 37 4.62 -3.30 4.23
C LEU A 37 3.78 -4.38 3.51
N PHE A 38 4.34 -5.02 2.49
CA PHE A 38 3.71 -6.14 1.79
C PHE A 38 3.48 -7.35 2.70
N GLU A 39 4.48 -7.73 3.49
CA GLU A 39 4.36 -8.84 4.46
C GLU A 39 3.25 -8.56 5.47
N LYS A 40 3.26 -7.39 6.11
CA LYS A 40 2.21 -7.00 7.07
C LYS A 40 0.82 -6.86 6.44
N TYR A 41 0.75 -6.47 5.17
CA TYR A 41 -0.52 -6.46 4.44
C TYR A 41 -1.07 -7.89 4.30
N GLN A 42 -0.22 -8.86 3.91
CA GLN A 42 -0.65 -10.25 3.73
C GLN A 42 -1.06 -10.93 5.03
N ASP A 43 -0.51 -10.51 6.18
CA ASP A 43 -0.90 -11.03 7.49
C ASP A 43 -2.34 -10.62 7.87
N ARG A 44 -2.86 -9.52 7.30
CA ARG A 44 -4.14 -8.92 7.70
C ARG A 44 -5.24 -9.02 6.64
N PHE A 45 -4.88 -9.14 5.38
CA PHE A 45 -5.81 -9.02 4.25
C PHE A 45 -5.58 -10.12 3.20
N GLU A 46 -6.42 -10.15 2.16
CA GLU A 46 -6.31 -11.21 1.15
C GLU A 46 -5.01 -11.08 0.34
N ARG A 47 -4.45 -12.23 -0.05
CA ARG A 47 -3.20 -12.26 -0.84
C ARG A 47 -3.35 -11.52 -2.17
N VAL A 48 -2.37 -10.65 -2.41
CA VAL A 48 -2.13 -9.97 -3.68
C VAL A 48 -0.66 -10.13 -4.07
N SER A 49 -0.33 -9.93 -5.34
CA SER A 49 1.08 -9.97 -5.76
C SER A 49 1.82 -8.73 -5.25
N PHE A 50 3.14 -8.84 -5.09
CA PHE A 50 3.97 -7.69 -4.70
C PHE A 50 3.83 -6.52 -5.70
N ALA A 51 3.77 -6.81 -7.00
CA ALA A 51 3.51 -5.81 -8.03
C ALA A 51 2.20 -5.04 -7.80
N TYR A 52 1.16 -5.72 -7.28
CA TYR A 52 -0.12 -5.07 -6.98
C TYR A 52 -0.01 -4.06 -5.83
N ILE A 53 0.83 -4.36 -4.82
CA ILE A 53 1.16 -3.40 -3.77
C ILE A 53 1.93 -2.21 -4.34
N LEU A 54 2.91 -2.44 -5.22
CA LEU A 54 3.66 -1.36 -5.85
C LEU A 54 2.74 -0.43 -6.65
N TYR A 55 1.81 -0.97 -7.44
CA TYR A 55 0.84 -0.13 -8.16
C TYR A 55 -0.08 0.67 -7.25
N ALA A 56 -0.45 0.12 -6.08
CA ALA A 56 -1.23 0.86 -5.10
C ALA A 56 -0.38 1.97 -4.44
N LEU A 57 0.89 1.72 -4.14
CA LEU A 57 1.84 2.71 -3.63
C LEU A 57 2.11 3.83 -4.64
N ASP A 58 2.29 3.51 -5.91
CA ASP A 58 2.47 4.50 -6.99
C ASP A 58 1.30 5.48 -7.02
N TRP A 59 0.08 4.96 -6.95
CA TRP A 59 -1.12 5.79 -6.91
C TRP A 59 -1.19 6.64 -5.63
N LEU A 60 -0.94 6.05 -4.45
CA LEU A 60 -0.92 6.78 -3.18
C LEU A 60 0.13 7.89 -3.16
N TYR A 61 1.28 7.67 -3.80
CA TYR A 61 2.33 8.66 -3.94
C TYR A 61 1.88 9.82 -4.83
N ILE A 62 1.29 9.51 -5.99
CA ILE A 62 0.76 10.53 -6.91
C ILE A 62 -0.32 11.38 -6.24
N THR A 63 -1.15 10.79 -5.37
CA THR A 63 -2.19 11.52 -4.62
C THR A 63 -1.68 12.22 -3.37
N GLY A 64 -0.39 12.12 -3.05
CA GLY A 64 0.22 12.75 -1.88
C GLY A 64 -0.20 12.14 -0.54
N CYS A 65 -0.66 10.88 -0.52
CA CYS A 65 -1.02 10.17 0.71
C CYS A 65 0.20 9.51 1.38
N VAL A 66 1.21 9.15 0.59
CA VAL A 66 2.47 8.59 1.07
C VAL A 66 3.64 9.26 0.36
N GLU A 67 4.81 9.23 1.00
CA GLU A 67 6.07 9.69 0.43
C GLU A 67 7.15 8.61 0.54
N LEU A 68 8.18 8.74 -0.30
CA LEU A 68 9.37 7.91 -0.24
C LEU A 68 10.42 8.65 0.59
N THR A 69 10.88 8.04 1.67
CA THR A 69 11.97 8.58 2.48
C THR A 69 13.28 8.52 1.71
N LYS A 70 14.31 9.23 2.19
CA LYS A 70 15.66 9.19 1.59
C LYS A 70 16.28 7.79 1.58
N GLN A 71 15.79 6.91 2.45
CA GLN A 71 16.24 5.51 2.60
C GLN A 71 15.45 4.54 1.72
N GLY A 72 14.40 5.00 1.02
CA GLY A 72 13.53 4.15 0.21
C GLY A 72 12.38 3.51 0.98
N ASP A 73 12.12 3.94 2.21
CA ASP A 73 10.94 3.52 2.97
C ASP A 73 9.71 4.34 2.57
N ILE A 74 8.54 3.81 2.85
CA ILE A 74 7.25 4.47 2.68
C ILE A 74 6.82 5.08 4.02
N SER A 75 6.52 6.37 4.05
CA SER A 75 5.89 7.06 5.18
C SER A 75 4.56 7.69 4.75
N LEU A 76 3.67 7.93 5.72
CA LEU A 76 2.48 8.74 5.51
C LEU A 76 2.89 10.20 5.32
N CYS A 77 2.27 10.90 4.38
CA CYS A 77 2.36 12.35 4.33
C CYS A 77 1.60 12.96 5.52
N ASN A 78 2.14 14.05 6.08
CA ASN A 78 1.46 14.85 7.11
C ASN A 78 0.34 15.72 6.54
#